data_AF-A0A960R669-F1
#
_entry.id   AF-A0A960R669-F1
#
_cell.length_a   1.000
_cell.length_b   1.000
_cell.length_c   1.000
_cell.angle_alpha   90.00
_cell.angle_beta   90.00
_cell.angle_gamma   90.00
#
_symmetry.space_group_name_H-M   'P 1'
#
loop_
_entity.id
_entity.type
_entity.pdbx_description
1 polymer ?
#
loop_
_entity_poly.entity_id
_entity_poly.type
_entity_poly.pdbx_seq_one_letter_code
_entity_poly.pdbx_strand_id
1 'polypeptide(L)'
;MLYLDFVGRAMAAFILAGPDSGILEVSVDGGEWSPVPLFHRFSTGLNYPRSVILAEDLPAGFHQIALRTSETKPEGSQGTAASILKLSINE
;
A
#
# COMPACT_ATOMS: atom_id res chain seq x y z
N MET A 1 10.55 0.44 6.63
CA MET A 1 9.56 1.33 7.27
C MET A 1 9.68 2.70 6.63
N LEU A 2 8.57 3.31 6.24
CA LEU A 2 8.51 4.65 5.64
C LEU A 2 7.41 5.45 6.35
N TYR A 3 7.69 6.69 6.71
CA TYR A 3 6.73 7.63 7.29
C TYR A 3 6.54 8.81 6.33
N LEU A 4 5.29 9.23 6.16
CA LEU A 4 4.93 10.34 5.28
C LEU A 4 3.80 11.14 5.90
N ASP A 5 3.89 12.46 5.80
CA ASP A 5 2.84 13.36 6.22
C ASP A 5 2.07 13.86 4.98
N PHE A 6 0.75 14.02 5.11
CA PHE A 6 -0.09 14.54 4.04
C PHE A 6 -1.28 15.33 4.58
N VAL A 7 -1.87 16.17 3.72
CA VAL A 7 -3.12 16.87 4.01
C VAL A 7 -4.17 16.36 3.04
N GLY A 8 -5.29 15.85 3.53
CA GLY A 8 -6.36 15.32 2.69
C GLY A 8 -7.34 14.44 3.47
N ARG A 9 -7.98 13.52 2.75
CA ARG A 9 -9.03 12.61 3.22
C ARG A 9 -8.74 11.15 2.91
N ALA A 10 -7.83 10.87 1.97
CA ALA A 10 -7.42 9.52 1.61
C ALA A 10 -6.01 9.52 1.01
N MET A 11 -5.34 8.36 1.10
CA MET A 11 -4.11 8.08 0.39
C MET A 11 -4.24 6.79 -0.43
N ALA A 12 -3.77 6.83 -1.67
CA ALA A 12 -3.66 5.70 -2.56
C ALA A 12 -2.22 5.54 -3.06
N ALA A 13 -1.90 4.35 -3.57
CA ALA A 13 -0.65 4.09 -4.27
C ALA A 13 -0.94 3.56 -5.67
N PHE A 14 -0.25 4.12 -6.66
CA PHE A 14 -0.07 3.49 -7.96
C PHE A 14 1.16 2.59 -7.88
N ILE A 15 0.94 1.28 -7.96
CA ILE A 15 1.95 0.25 -7.75
C ILE A 15 2.24 -0.49 -9.05
N LEU A 16 3.39 -1.16 -9.09
CA LEU A 16 3.68 -2.20 -10.06
C LEU A 16 3.52 -3.56 -9.38
N ALA A 17 2.38 -4.22 -9.58
CA ALA A 17 2.10 -5.54 -9.01
C ALA A 17 2.77 -6.63 -9.86
N GLY A 18 3.48 -7.55 -9.23
CA GLY A 18 4.27 -8.59 -9.87
C GLY A 18 4.40 -9.87 -9.04
N PRO A 19 5.19 -10.85 -9.51
CA PRO A 19 5.23 -12.19 -8.92
C PRO A 19 5.65 -12.21 -7.44
N ASP A 20 6.46 -11.25 -7.02
CA ASP A 20 7.01 -11.11 -5.66
C ASP A 20 6.28 -10.06 -4.81
N SER A 21 5.17 -9.49 -5.31
CA SER A 21 4.40 -8.50 -4.57
C SER A 21 3.86 -9.06 -3.26
N GLY A 22 4.03 -8.28 -2.19
CA GLY A 22 3.72 -8.67 -0.83
C GLY A 22 2.41 -8.09 -0.30
N ILE A 23 2.41 -7.91 1.01
CA ILE A 23 1.41 -7.16 1.77
C ILE A 23 2.09 -5.87 2.25
N LEU A 24 1.50 -4.73 1.94
CA LEU A 24 1.88 -3.45 2.53
C LEU A 24 1.02 -3.22 3.76
N GLU A 25 1.63 -3.17 4.93
CA GLU A 25 0.96 -2.82 6.17
C GLU A 25 0.98 -1.30 6.33
N VAL A 26 -0.19 -0.75 6.66
CA VAL A 26 -0.45 0.69 6.73
C VAL A 26 -0.98 1.05 8.11
N SER A 27 -0.42 2.07 8.74
CA SER A 27 -0.95 2.67 9.96
C SER A 27 -1.15 4.16 9.72
N VAL A 28 -2.31 4.69 10.10
CA VAL A 28 -2.67 6.11 9.99
C VAL A 28 -2.69 6.71 11.39
N ASP A 29 -2.01 7.83 11.59
CA ASP A 29 -1.97 8.59 12.85
C ASP A 29 -1.61 7.74 14.08
N GLY A 30 -0.75 6.73 13.89
CA GLY A 30 -0.34 5.80 14.95
C GLY A 30 -1.39 4.77 15.34
N GLY A 31 -2.49 4.64 14.58
CA GLY A 31 -3.52 3.64 14.77
C GLY A 31 -3.09 2.22 14.41
N GLU A 32 -4.04 1.29 14.43
CA GLU A 32 -3.79 -0.11 14.12
C GLU A 32 -3.26 -0.33 12.70
N TRP A 33 -2.39 -1.32 12.54
CA TRP A 33 -1.84 -1.69 11.24
C TRP A 33 -2.88 -2.48 10.45
N SER A 34 -3.25 -1.97 9.27
CA SER A 34 -4.11 -2.66 8.30
C SER A 34 -3.30 -3.22 7.13
N PRO A 35 -3.51 -4.49 6.74
CA PRO A 35 -2.82 -5.10 5.60
C PRO A 35 -3.47 -4.72 4.26
N VAL A 36 -2.66 -4.34 3.29
CA VAL A 36 -3.07 -4.12 1.89
C VAL A 36 -2.33 -5.11 0.98
N PRO A 37 -3.00 -6.19 0.52
CA PRO A 37 -2.40 -7.13 -0.42
C PRO A 37 -2.12 -6.47 -1.76
N LEU A 38 -0.84 -6.49 -2.17
CA LEU A 38 -0.41 -5.95 -3.46
C LEU A 38 -0.46 -7.03 -4.55
N PHE A 39 -0.23 -8.29 -4.15
CA PHE A 39 -0.38 -9.44 -5.02
C PHE A 39 -1.85 -9.66 -5.41
N HIS A 40 -2.02 -10.08 -6.65
CA HIS A 40 -3.31 -10.44 -7.23
C HIS A 40 -3.08 -11.55 -8.28
N ARG A 41 -4.13 -12.28 -8.68
CA ARG A 41 -3.99 -13.44 -9.58
C ARG A 41 -3.27 -13.17 -10.91
N PHE A 42 -3.30 -11.94 -11.40
CA PHE A 42 -2.63 -11.53 -12.65
C PHE A 42 -1.13 -11.24 -12.47
N SER A 43 -0.65 -11.22 -11.23
CA SER A 43 0.76 -10.88 -10.91
C SER A 43 1.69 -12.07 -11.11
N THR A 44 1.17 -13.28 -11.33
CA THR A 44 1.96 -14.51 -11.46
C THR A 44 2.88 -14.51 -12.69
N GLY A 45 2.48 -13.88 -13.79
CA GLY A 45 3.18 -13.95 -15.07
C GLY A 45 3.81 -12.64 -15.55
N LEU A 46 3.51 -11.50 -14.92
CA LEU A 46 4.01 -10.20 -15.36
C LEU A 46 3.92 -9.15 -14.26
N ASN A 47 4.67 -8.07 -14.45
CA ASN A 47 4.55 -6.84 -13.68
C ASN A 47 3.55 -5.90 -14.37
N TYR A 48 2.47 -5.50 -13.68
CA TYR A 48 1.49 -4.56 -14.23
C TYR A 48 1.15 -3.43 -13.26
N PRO A 49 0.92 -2.22 -13.80
CA PRO A 49 0.53 -1.09 -12.97
C PRO A 49 -0.93 -1.21 -12.51
N ARG A 50 -1.21 -0.88 -11.24
CA ARG A 50 -2.57 -0.71 -10.72
C ARG A 50 -2.60 0.25 -9.53
N SER A 51 -3.79 0.76 -9.19
CA SER A 51 -3.99 1.54 -7.97
C SER A 51 -4.49 0.66 -6.82
N VAL A 52 -4.09 1.00 -5.60
CA VAL A 52 -4.61 0.47 -4.33
C VAL A 52 -4.92 1.64 -3.40
N ILE A 53 -5.99 1.53 -2.62
CA ILE A 53 -6.28 2.44 -1.53
C ILE A 53 -5.46 1.99 -0.32
N LEU A 54 -4.75 2.94 0.31
CA LEU A 54 -3.96 2.70 1.52
C LEU A 54 -4.71 3.17 2.77
N ALA A 55 -5.42 4.29 2.66
CA ALA A 55 -6.30 4.83 3.69
C ALA A 55 -7.42 5.62 3.01
N GLU A 56 -8.64 5.53 3.53
CA GLU A 56 -9.81 6.27 3.04
C GLU A 56 -10.70 6.68 4.22
N ASP A 57 -11.72 7.49 3.94
CA ASP A 57 -12.68 8.01 4.92
C ASP A 57 -12.05 8.77 6.10
N LEU A 58 -10.90 9.42 5.87
CA LEU A 58 -10.28 10.27 6.88
C LEU A 58 -11.01 11.61 6.96
N PRO A 59 -11.08 12.23 8.17
CA PRO A 59 -11.43 13.63 8.29
C PRO A 59 -10.55 14.50 7.39
N ALA A 60 -11.06 15.62 6.87
CA ALA A 60 -10.18 16.55 6.17
C ALA A 60 -9.17 17.15 7.15
N GLY A 61 -7.88 16.98 6.87
CA GLY A 61 -6.84 17.55 7.72
C GLY A 61 -5.46 16.98 7.45
N PHE A 62 -4.56 17.26 8.39
CA PHE A 62 -3.21 16.72 8.41
C PHE A 62 -3.22 15.31 9.00
N HIS A 63 -2.51 14.40 8.33
CA HIS A 63 -2.35 13.01 8.73
C HIS A 63 -0.90 12.56 8.55
N GLN A 64 -0.49 11.57 9.35
CA GLN A 64 0.72 10.79 9.12
C GLN A 64 0.36 9.36 8.74
N ILE A 65 1.02 8.83 7.72
CA ILE A 65 0.95 7.42 7.36
C ILE A 65 2.30 6.75 7.59
N ALA A 66 2.26 5.57 8.21
CA ALA A 66 3.41 4.69 8.36
C ALA A 66 3.19 3.45 7.49
N LEU A 67 4.23 3.06 6.74
CA LEU A 67 4.19 1.98 5.76
C LEU A 67 5.33 0.98 6.02
N ARG A 68 5.02 -0.32 5.98
CA ARG A 68 6.03 -1.39 5.97
C ARG A 68 5.57 -2.59 5.18
N THR A 69 6.51 -3.35 4.64
CA THR A 69 6.22 -4.67 4.10
C THR A 69 5.96 -5.63 5.25
N SER A 70 4.94 -6.48 5.14
CA SER A 70 4.71 -7.57 6.09
C SER A 70 5.87 -8.59 6.05
N GLU A 71 6.08 -9.29 7.15
CA GLU A 71 6.99 -10.45 7.21
C GLU A 71 6.39 -11.67 6.48
N THR A 72 5.08 -11.66 6.27
CA THR A 72 4.36 -12.70 5.54
C THR A 72 4.02 -12.27 4.11
N LYS A 73 3.75 -13.25 3.25
CA LYS A 73 3.38 -13.02 1.85
C LYS A 73 1.98 -13.55 1.55
N PRO A 74 1.28 -12.98 0.55
CA PRO A 74 0.03 -13.55 0.05
C PRO A 74 0.23 -14.96 -0.51
N GLU A 75 -0.82 -15.78 -0.48
CA GLU A 75 -0.81 -17.07 -1.16
C GLU A 75 -0.52 -16.89 -2.66
N GLY A 76 0.37 -17.73 -3.21
CA GLY A 76 0.80 -17.67 -4.60
C GLY A 76 1.87 -16.61 -4.92
N SER A 77 2.14 -15.65 -4.03
CA SER A 77 3.26 -14.71 -4.20
C SER A 77 4.61 -15.40 -3.99
N GLN A 78 5.65 -14.87 -4.62
CA GLN A 78 7.04 -15.29 -4.48
C GLN A 78 7.82 -14.46 -3.44
N GLY A 79 7.24 -13.39 -2.90
CA GLY A 79 7.96 -12.47 -2.02
C GLY A 79 7.06 -11.50 -1.24
N THR A 80 7.70 -10.52 -0.62
CA THR A 80 7.06 -9.50 0.24
C THR A 80 7.25 -8.08 -0.29
N ALA A 81 7.61 -7.92 -1.57
CA ALA A 81 8.00 -6.64 -2.15
C ALA A 81 6.81 -5.67 -2.30
N ALA A 82 7.09 -4.37 -2.18
CA ALA A 82 6.13 -3.30 -2.44
C ALA A 82 6.73 -2.28 -3.42
N SER A 83 6.47 -2.49 -4.71
CA SER A 83 6.93 -1.61 -5.80
C SER A 83 5.95 -0.46 -6.01
N ILE A 84 6.16 0.65 -5.29
CA ILE A 84 5.32 1.85 -5.38
C ILE A 84 5.89 2.78 -6.46
N LEU A 85 5.09 3.07 -7.49
CA LEU A 85 5.47 4.00 -8.57
C LEU A 85 5.12 5.44 -8.20
N LYS A 86 3.94 5.65 -7.61
CA LYS A 86 3.47 6.96 -7.13
C LYS A 86 2.57 6.81 -5.91
N LEU A 87 2.59 7.80 -5.04
CA LEU A 87 1.56 8.01 -4.03
C LEU A 87 0.62 9.11 -4.50
N SER A 88 -0.64 9.03 -4.10
CA SER A 88 -1.70 9.96 -4.50
C SER A 88 -2.56 10.28 -3.29
N ILE A 89 -2.94 11.54 -3.17
CA ILE A 89 -3.75 12.05 -2.06
C ILE A 89 -5.08 12.52 -2.65
N ASN A 90 -6.16 12.22 -1.95
CA ASN A 90 -7.44 12.87 -2.18
C ASN A 90 -7.61 13.99 -1.14
N GLU A 91 -7.98 15.17 -1.61
CA GLU A 91 -8.28 16.36 -0.79
C GLU A 91 -9.78 16.49 -0.51
#